data_AF-A0A955ZK56-F1
#
_entry.id   AF-A0A955ZK56-F1
#
_cell.length_a   1.000
_cell.length_b   1.000
_cell.length_c   1.000
_cell.angle_alpha   90.00
_cell.angle_beta   90.00
_cell.angle_gamma   90.00
#
_symmetry.space_group_name_H-M   'P 1'
#
loop_
_entity.id
_entity.type
_entity.pdbx_description
1 polymer ?
#
loop_
_entity_poly.entity_id
_entity_poly.type
_entity_poly.pdbx_seq_one_letter_code
_entity_poly.pdbx_strand_id
1 'polypeptide(L)'
;MVDPRSSLSLSPEADPYNDLLDRTRSLAQEHRTERDSWFGSLALEGKEELLFELEVLLKATACFANPRNHPGAPRRSPVVAMDFRHAMLLYRDGMQRALSLVRQLLGPRDRSLVFHRYLETVLPEDNLRTRLVREGTAQSGPEESLVALRQALSSNLEVVDGILRTPRVPFRLFYAVLATMQREVGNNAYFNPLTALEFRPEFDRIRSGQVLDLIRGVPGVQAHRLVALTFLALFRMLRYLRLLTRIAADLGAKRRRAAGRAYLVLSVLRSDARALSDYLRQRAGSLLAASFERDLLAVPATEVREQAEQLRIAAYRLIGIKSALEGIAGSLRLEVRRAFQHDVPAADSLPSDADLRTGILQAIANLRPALRNAILFLGKALGVALEED
;
A
#
# COMPACT_ATOMS: atom_id res chain seq x y z
N MET A 1 10.58 -43.24 -19.59
CA MET A 1 10.05 -41.86 -19.75
C MET A 1 9.76 -41.34 -18.35
N VAL A 2 10.67 -40.51 -17.83
CA VAL A 2 10.53 -39.87 -16.52
C VAL A 2 9.84 -38.51 -16.76
N ASP A 3 8.77 -38.24 -16.02
CA ASP A 3 8.00 -37.00 -16.12
C ASP A 3 8.88 -35.81 -15.69
N PRO A 4 9.12 -34.80 -16.55
CA PRO A 4 9.97 -33.65 -16.25
C PRO A 4 9.39 -32.69 -15.19
N ARG A 5 8.27 -33.07 -14.54
CA ARG A 5 7.61 -32.30 -13.47
C ARG A 5 7.94 -32.78 -12.05
N SER A 6 8.85 -33.74 -11.89
CA SER A 6 9.35 -34.16 -10.57
C SER A 6 10.29 -33.10 -9.98
N SER A 7 9.75 -31.94 -9.60
CA SER A 7 10.43 -31.00 -8.71
C SER A 7 10.56 -31.65 -7.34
N LEU A 8 11.78 -31.70 -6.82
CA LEU A 8 12.09 -31.94 -5.41
C LEU A 8 11.20 -31.02 -4.55
N SER A 9 10.05 -31.53 -4.08
CA SER A 9 9.16 -30.84 -3.14
C SER A 9 9.14 -31.66 -1.87
N LEU A 10 9.93 -31.23 -0.91
CA LEU A 10 9.91 -31.76 0.44
C LEU A 10 8.86 -30.96 1.22
N SER A 11 7.76 -31.64 1.58
CA SER A 11 6.64 -31.19 2.44
C SER A 11 5.56 -30.35 1.75
N PRO A 12 4.28 -30.40 2.22
CA PRO A 12 3.24 -29.46 1.81
C PRO A 12 3.53 -28.10 2.48
N GLU A 13 4.60 -27.44 2.04
CA GLU A 13 4.95 -26.10 2.48
C GLU A 13 3.85 -25.12 2.05
N ALA A 14 3.44 -24.25 2.98
CA ALA A 14 2.41 -23.24 2.76
C ALA A 14 2.66 -22.46 1.47
N ASP A 15 1.64 -22.37 0.61
CA ASP A 15 1.69 -21.64 -0.67
C ASP A 15 2.15 -20.18 -0.42
N PRO A 16 3.36 -19.79 -0.86
CA PRO A 16 3.91 -18.45 -0.65
C PRO A 16 3.00 -17.30 -1.08
N TYR A 17 2.15 -17.51 -2.09
CA TYR A 17 1.17 -16.53 -2.52
C TYR A 17 0.08 -16.32 -1.46
N ASN A 18 -0.54 -17.40 -0.98
CA ASN A 18 -1.54 -17.31 0.08
C ASN A 18 -0.90 -16.80 1.37
N ASP A 19 0.32 -17.22 1.71
CA ASP A 19 1.07 -16.70 2.85
C ASP A 19 1.27 -15.17 2.79
N LEU A 20 1.42 -14.57 1.61
CA LEU A 20 1.54 -13.11 1.45
C LEU A 20 0.21 -12.37 1.64
N LEU A 21 -0.92 -13.02 1.37
CA LEU A 21 -2.27 -12.49 1.61
C LEU A 21 -2.72 -12.73 3.07
N ASP A 22 -2.39 -13.91 3.59
CA ASP A 22 -2.87 -14.42 4.87
C ASP A 22 -1.98 -13.96 6.02
N ARG A 23 -0.67 -13.76 5.82
CA ARG A 23 0.23 -13.22 6.88
C ARG A 23 0.39 -11.71 6.73
N THR A 24 -0.72 -11.01 6.94
CA THR A 24 -0.69 -9.59 7.30
C THR A 24 0.06 -9.48 8.64
N ARG A 25 1.31 -8.98 8.60
CA ARG A 25 2.21 -8.86 9.76
C ARG A 25 1.61 -8.00 10.88
N SER A 26 0.66 -7.14 10.54
CA SER A 26 0.00 -6.21 11.46
C SER A 26 -1.26 -6.76 12.14
N LEU A 27 -1.84 -7.87 11.64
CA LEU A 27 -3.15 -8.35 12.09
C LEU A 27 -3.05 -9.80 12.59
N ALA A 28 -3.52 -10.03 13.82
CA ALA A 28 -3.66 -11.38 14.36
C ALA A 28 -4.69 -12.20 13.55
N GLN A 29 -4.56 -13.53 13.58
CA GLN A 29 -5.44 -14.41 12.81
C GLN A 29 -6.93 -14.24 13.20
N GLU A 30 -7.21 -14.09 14.49
CA GLU A 30 -8.58 -13.91 15.01
C GLU A 30 -9.20 -12.60 14.49
N HIS A 31 -8.47 -11.48 14.61
CA HIS A 31 -8.94 -10.18 14.11
C HIS A 31 -9.15 -10.18 12.59
N ARG A 32 -8.40 -11.01 11.83
CA ARG A 32 -8.64 -11.20 10.39
C ARG A 32 -10.01 -11.82 10.13
N THR A 33 -10.31 -12.94 10.78
CA THR A 33 -11.59 -13.63 10.60
C THR A 33 -12.78 -12.73 10.95
N GLU A 34 -12.66 -11.95 12.02
CA GLU A 34 -13.66 -10.96 12.40
C GLU A 34 -13.78 -9.83 11.37
N ARG A 35 -12.66 -9.30 10.84
CA ARG A 35 -12.65 -8.29 9.78
C ARG A 35 -13.28 -8.81 8.49
N ASP A 36 -12.98 -10.05 8.10
CA ASP A 36 -13.54 -10.67 6.90
C ASP A 36 -15.06 -10.89 7.05
N SER A 37 -15.50 -11.37 8.22
CA SER A 37 -16.92 -11.52 8.55
C SER A 37 -17.66 -10.19 8.51
N TRP A 38 -17.10 -9.17 9.17
CA TRP A 38 -17.61 -7.80 9.16
C TRP A 38 -17.70 -7.26 7.72
N PHE A 39 -16.61 -7.34 6.96
CA PHE A 39 -16.56 -6.86 5.57
C PHE A 39 -17.58 -7.59 4.69
N GLY A 40 -17.76 -8.90 4.88
CA GLY A 40 -18.79 -9.71 4.22
C GLY A 40 -20.20 -9.18 4.49
N SER A 41 -20.49 -8.82 5.76
CA SER A 41 -21.79 -8.33 6.20
C SER A 41 -22.17 -6.92 5.71
N LEU A 42 -21.19 -6.11 5.29
CA LEU A 42 -21.45 -4.75 4.80
C LEU A 42 -22.33 -4.75 3.54
N ALA A 43 -23.53 -4.20 3.65
CA ALA A 43 -24.46 -3.95 2.54
C ALA A 43 -24.17 -2.59 1.85
N LEU A 44 -22.89 -2.34 1.53
CA LEU A 44 -22.44 -1.12 0.87
C LEU A 44 -22.00 -1.43 -0.57
N GLU A 45 -22.57 -0.71 -1.53
CA GLU A 45 -22.12 -0.75 -2.92
C GLU A 45 -20.69 -0.20 -3.03
N GLY A 46 -19.83 -0.90 -3.77
CA GLY A 46 -18.43 -0.48 -3.93
C GLY A 46 -17.60 -0.53 -2.63
N LYS A 47 -17.96 -1.38 -1.66
CA LYS A 47 -17.24 -1.50 -0.38
C LYS A 47 -15.75 -1.81 -0.52
N GLU A 48 -15.35 -2.59 -1.54
CA GLU A 48 -13.94 -2.87 -1.85
C GLU A 48 -13.17 -1.60 -2.21
N GLU A 49 -13.78 -0.72 -3.01
CA GLU A 49 -13.23 0.57 -3.41
C GLU A 49 -13.13 1.54 -2.24
N LEU A 50 -14.18 1.61 -1.41
CA LEU A 50 -14.23 2.50 -0.25
C LEU A 50 -13.19 2.11 0.80
N LEU A 51 -13.10 0.81 1.13
CA LEU A 51 -12.14 0.30 2.10
C LEU A 51 -10.70 0.48 1.60
N PHE A 52 -10.45 0.24 0.31
CA PHE A 52 -9.13 0.48 -0.26
C PHE A 52 -8.74 1.95 -0.28
N GLU A 53 -9.64 2.85 -0.68
CA GLU A 53 -9.35 4.28 -0.60
C GLU A 53 -9.04 4.69 0.84
N LEU A 54 -9.79 4.17 1.82
CA LEU A 54 -9.52 4.42 3.23
C LEU A 54 -8.11 3.93 3.61
N GLU A 55 -7.76 2.67 3.36
CA GLU A 55 -6.45 2.13 3.72
C GLU A 55 -5.30 2.86 3.03
N VAL A 56 -5.47 3.29 1.78
CA VAL A 56 -4.48 4.13 1.09
C VAL A 56 -4.31 5.46 1.80
N LEU A 57 -5.38 6.14 2.19
CA LEU A 57 -5.30 7.41 2.91
C LEU A 57 -4.70 7.25 4.31
N LEU A 58 -5.03 6.18 5.03
CA LEU A 58 -4.40 5.86 6.33
C LEU A 58 -2.91 5.60 6.17
N LYS A 59 -2.50 4.83 5.15
CA LYS A 59 -1.08 4.60 4.84
C LYS A 59 -0.36 5.90 4.46
N ALA A 60 -1.06 6.82 3.81
CA ALA A 60 -0.51 8.12 3.44
C ALA A 60 -0.10 8.98 4.65
N THR A 61 -0.62 8.72 5.86
CA THR A 61 -0.16 9.42 7.08
C THR A 61 1.36 9.25 7.30
N ALA A 62 1.89 8.04 7.07
CA ALA A 62 3.32 7.76 7.12
C ALA A 62 4.03 8.17 5.82
N CYS A 63 3.46 7.84 4.65
CA CYS A 63 4.13 8.09 3.37
C CYS A 63 4.28 9.59 3.06
N PHE A 64 3.27 10.40 3.38
CA PHE A 64 3.26 11.84 3.10
C PHE A 64 4.07 12.65 4.13
N ALA A 65 4.33 12.10 5.32
CA ALA A 65 5.24 12.70 6.29
C ALA A 65 6.68 12.79 5.78
N ASN A 66 7.06 11.94 4.82
CA ASN A 66 8.35 11.94 4.17
C ASN A 66 8.35 12.81 2.90
N PRO A 67 9.01 13.99 2.89
CA PRO A 67 9.00 14.88 1.74
C PRO A 67 9.63 14.28 0.48
N ARG A 68 10.41 13.20 0.59
CA ARG A 68 10.96 12.47 -0.57
C ARG A 68 9.87 11.79 -1.41
N ASN A 69 8.67 11.62 -0.85
CA ASN A 69 7.53 11.06 -1.55
C ASN A 69 6.66 12.14 -2.21
N HIS A 70 6.91 13.43 -1.95
CA HIS A 70 6.17 14.52 -2.58
C HIS A 70 6.56 14.65 -4.06
N PRO A 71 5.60 14.91 -4.97
CA PRO A 71 5.91 15.30 -6.34
C PRO A 71 6.70 16.61 -6.44
N GLY A 72 7.30 16.84 -7.59
CA GLY A 72 8.14 18.00 -7.89
C GLY A 72 9.63 17.65 -8.04
N ALA A 73 10.37 18.61 -8.59
CA ALA A 73 11.81 18.50 -8.74
C ALA A 73 12.51 18.31 -7.38
N PRO A 74 13.66 17.62 -7.33
CA PRO A 74 14.47 17.53 -6.11
C PRO A 74 14.77 18.92 -5.57
N ARG A 75 14.40 19.13 -4.30
CA ARG A 75 14.53 20.42 -3.64
C ARG A 75 16.00 20.70 -3.32
N ARG A 76 16.46 21.91 -3.64
CA ARG A 76 17.83 22.37 -3.32
C ARG A 76 17.95 22.86 -1.87
N SER A 77 16.87 23.36 -1.30
CA SER A 77 16.83 23.86 0.09
C SER A 77 16.73 22.72 1.09
N PRO A 78 17.41 22.81 2.25
CA PRO A 78 17.23 21.86 3.34
C PRO A 78 15.76 21.79 3.81
N VAL A 79 15.29 20.58 4.12
CA VAL A 79 13.90 20.33 4.57
C VAL A 79 13.48 21.23 5.74
N VAL A 80 14.39 21.50 6.67
CA VAL A 80 14.13 22.34 7.86
C VAL A 80 13.86 23.81 7.52
N ALA A 81 14.35 24.30 6.38
CA ALA A 81 14.19 25.68 5.95
C ALA A 81 12.87 25.92 5.19
N MET A 82 12.17 24.85 4.83
CA MET A 82 10.97 24.92 4.02
C MET A 82 9.72 25.30 4.82
N ASP A 83 8.72 25.82 4.12
CA ASP A 83 7.36 25.94 4.62
C ASP A 83 6.51 24.76 4.12
N PHE A 84 5.84 24.08 5.06
CA PHE A 84 4.97 22.94 4.83
C PHE A 84 3.49 23.30 4.93
N ARG A 85 3.12 24.59 4.99
CA ARG A 85 1.71 25.02 5.07
C ARG A 85 0.86 24.43 3.94
N HIS A 86 1.36 24.45 2.71
CA HIS A 86 0.67 23.94 1.53
C HIS A 86 0.50 22.42 1.59
N ALA A 87 1.56 21.71 2.00
CA ALA A 87 1.47 20.27 2.26
C ALA A 87 0.47 19.95 3.39
N MET A 88 0.41 20.76 4.44
CA MET A 88 -0.54 20.59 5.54
C MET A 88 -2.00 20.77 5.07
N LEU A 89 -2.27 21.71 4.17
CA LEU A 89 -3.59 21.86 3.54
C LEU A 89 -3.99 20.60 2.76
N LEU A 90 -3.08 20.06 1.95
CA LEU A 90 -3.32 18.83 1.18
C LEU A 90 -3.56 17.62 2.10
N TYR A 91 -2.78 17.51 3.18
CA TYR A 91 -2.97 16.48 4.20
C TYR A 91 -4.34 16.59 4.86
N ARG A 92 -4.74 17.80 5.30
CA ARG A 92 -6.07 18.05 5.87
C ARG A 92 -7.18 17.57 4.94
N ASP A 93 -7.14 17.98 3.67
CA ASP A 93 -8.20 17.67 2.70
C ASP A 93 -8.29 16.16 2.44
N GLY A 94 -7.16 15.48 2.39
CA GLY A 94 -7.11 14.02 2.30
C GLY A 94 -7.63 13.31 3.56
N MET A 95 -7.33 13.82 4.76
CA MET A 95 -7.85 13.26 6.02
C MET A 95 -9.35 13.53 6.20
N GLN A 96 -9.87 14.65 5.68
CA GLN A 96 -11.32 14.87 5.62
C GLN A 96 -12.02 13.81 4.75
N ARG A 97 -11.39 13.38 3.65
CA ARG A 97 -11.89 12.24 2.87
C ARG A 97 -11.81 10.94 3.67
N ALA A 98 -10.70 10.65 4.34
CA ALA A 98 -10.56 9.47 5.19
C ALA A 98 -11.67 9.41 6.25
N LEU A 99 -11.93 10.54 6.93
CA LEU A 99 -13.04 10.66 7.87
C LEU A 99 -14.37 10.35 7.18
N SER A 100 -14.65 10.93 6.00
CA SER A 100 -15.90 10.64 5.29
C SER A 100 -16.07 9.17 4.89
N LEU A 101 -14.98 8.45 4.62
CA LEU A 101 -15.00 7.02 4.31
C LEU A 101 -15.29 6.18 5.56
N VAL A 102 -14.66 6.50 6.69
CA VAL A 102 -14.96 5.86 7.98
C VAL A 102 -16.44 6.01 8.33
N ARG A 103 -17.01 7.21 8.13
CA ARG A 103 -18.45 7.46 8.38
C ARG A 103 -19.35 6.62 7.47
N GLN A 104 -18.97 6.44 6.20
CA GLN A 104 -19.71 5.57 5.27
C GLN A 104 -19.64 4.11 5.69
N LEU A 105 -18.47 3.62 6.09
CA LEU A 105 -18.26 2.24 6.54
C LEU A 105 -18.96 1.94 7.88
N LEU A 106 -19.10 2.94 8.76
CA LEU A 106 -19.87 2.82 10.01
C LEU A 106 -21.39 2.88 9.79
N GLY A 107 -21.86 3.46 8.69
CA GLY A 107 -23.29 3.59 8.39
C GLY A 107 -24.08 4.25 9.54
N PRO A 108 -25.19 3.65 10.01
CA PRO A 108 -26.02 4.20 11.09
C PRO A 108 -25.28 4.40 12.43
N ARG A 109 -24.26 3.58 12.73
CA ARG A 109 -23.45 3.68 13.95
C ARG A 109 -22.62 4.97 14.02
N ASP A 110 -22.51 5.72 12.92
CA ASP A 110 -21.93 7.08 12.94
C ASP A 110 -22.70 8.03 13.89
N ARG A 111 -24.02 7.87 14.03
CA ARG A 111 -24.84 8.83 14.79
C ARG A 111 -24.67 8.70 16.29
N SER A 112 -24.50 7.48 16.81
CA SER A 112 -24.34 7.21 18.25
C SER A 112 -23.08 7.86 18.84
N LEU A 113 -22.06 8.10 18.01
CA LEU A 113 -20.80 8.71 18.43
C LEU A 113 -20.84 10.22 18.56
N VAL A 114 -21.69 10.90 17.78
CA VAL A 114 -21.87 12.35 17.93
C VAL A 114 -22.40 12.66 19.34
N PHE A 115 -23.29 11.79 19.83
CA PHE A 115 -23.81 11.88 21.19
C PHE A 115 -22.75 11.58 22.26
N HIS A 116 -21.94 10.53 22.09
CA HIS A 116 -20.84 10.22 23.02
C HIS A 116 -19.84 11.38 23.14
N ARG A 117 -19.45 12.01 22.04
CA ARG A 117 -18.52 13.15 22.04
C ARG A 117 -19.09 14.39 22.71
N TYR A 118 -20.40 14.63 22.53
CA TYR A 118 -21.08 15.70 23.26
C TYR A 118 -20.97 15.47 24.77
N LEU A 119 -21.23 14.24 25.25
CA LEU A 119 -21.10 13.91 26.66
C LEU A 119 -19.68 14.11 27.20
N GLU A 120 -18.62 13.78 26.45
CA GLU A 120 -17.23 14.04 26.88
C GLU A 120 -16.98 15.50 27.26
N THR A 121 -17.61 16.45 26.54
CA THR A 121 -17.44 17.89 26.77
C THR A 121 -18.34 18.47 27.86
N VAL A 122 -19.41 17.77 28.23
CA VAL A 122 -20.46 18.28 29.13
C VAL A 122 -20.46 17.56 30.49
N LEU A 123 -19.96 16.32 30.56
CA LEU A 123 -19.83 15.59 31.81
C LEU A 123 -18.89 16.35 32.76
N PRO A 124 -19.31 16.71 33.98
CA PRO A 124 -18.48 17.45 34.92
C PRO A 124 -17.47 16.57 35.67
N GLU A 125 -17.78 15.29 35.88
CA GLU A 125 -16.98 14.37 36.70
C GLU A 125 -15.90 13.63 35.90
N ASP A 126 -14.66 13.65 36.40
CA ASP A 126 -13.50 13.05 35.73
C ASP A 126 -13.55 11.51 35.67
N ASN A 127 -14.21 10.87 36.63
CA ASN A 127 -14.38 9.41 36.63
C ASN A 127 -15.30 8.95 35.47
N LEU A 128 -16.39 9.69 35.24
CA LEU A 128 -17.31 9.44 34.14
C LEU A 128 -16.64 9.70 32.78
N ARG A 129 -15.84 10.79 32.67
CA ARG A 129 -15.02 11.04 31.48
C ARG A 129 -14.02 9.92 31.23
N THR A 130 -13.30 9.46 32.26
CA THR A 130 -12.30 8.39 32.14
C THR A 130 -12.94 7.09 31.67
N ARG A 131 -14.11 6.74 32.21
CA ARG A 131 -14.86 5.56 31.79
C ARG A 131 -15.34 5.68 30.34
N LEU A 132 -15.90 6.83 29.96
CA LEU A 132 -16.37 7.10 28.61
C LEU A 132 -15.22 7.02 27.58
N VAL A 133 -14.04 7.54 27.91
CA VAL A 133 -12.84 7.44 27.07
C VAL A 133 -12.35 5.99 26.95
N ARG A 134 -12.40 5.20 28.03
CA ARG A 134 -12.03 3.77 27.98
C ARG A 134 -13.01 2.97 27.13
N GLU A 135 -14.30 3.23 27.25
CA GLU A 135 -15.33 2.60 26.41
C GLU A 135 -15.18 3.01 24.93
N GLY A 136 -14.80 4.26 24.66
CA GLY A 136 -14.55 4.77 23.30
C GLY A 136 -13.22 4.32 22.67
N THR A 137 -12.27 3.83 23.46
CA THR A 137 -10.97 3.30 22.97
C THR A 137 -10.91 1.77 22.93
N ALA A 138 -11.94 1.09 23.42
CA ALA A 138 -12.07 -0.35 23.27
C ALA A 138 -12.20 -0.73 21.79
N GLN A 139 -11.44 -1.74 21.36
CA GLN A 139 -11.37 -2.21 19.98
C GLN A 139 -11.70 -3.71 19.94
N SER A 140 -12.88 -4.08 20.42
CA SER A 140 -13.35 -5.48 20.50
C SER A 140 -13.82 -6.05 19.16
N GLY A 141 -13.85 -5.23 18.11
CA GLY A 141 -14.31 -5.59 16.79
C GLY A 141 -13.95 -4.52 15.74
N PRO A 142 -14.11 -4.83 14.44
CA PRO A 142 -13.82 -3.90 13.36
C PRO A 142 -14.62 -2.59 13.46
N GLU A 143 -15.89 -2.67 13.87
CA GLU A 143 -16.73 -1.47 13.99
C GLU A 143 -16.22 -0.53 15.10
N GLU A 144 -15.90 -1.07 16.27
CA GLU A 144 -15.34 -0.33 17.39
C GLU A 144 -13.95 0.25 17.04
N SER A 145 -13.15 -0.46 16.25
CA SER A 145 -11.91 0.10 15.69
C SER A 145 -12.12 1.23 14.69
N LEU A 146 -13.17 1.19 13.86
CA LEU A 146 -13.53 2.32 13.01
C LEU A 146 -14.03 3.51 13.84
N VAL A 147 -14.74 3.26 14.94
CA VAL A 147 -15.14 4.28 15.91
C VAL A 147 -13.91 5.00 16.49
N ALA A 148 -12.95 4.24 17.01
CA ALA A 148 -11.71 4.79 17.55
C ALA A 148 -10.95 5.61 16.49
N LEU A 149 -10.85 5.08 15.27
CA LEU A 149 -10.21 5.77 14.15
C LEU A 149 -10.94 7.07 13.77
N ARG A 150 -12.28 7.08 13.79
CA ARG A 150 -13.08 8.28 13.52
C ARG A 150 -12.78 9.39 14.53
N GLN A 151 -12.67 9.05 15.81
CA GLN A 151 -12.35 10.01 16.87
C GLN A 151 -10.94 10.57 16.70
N ALA A 152 -9.96 9.71 16.39
CA ALA A 152 -8.59 10.11 16.10
C ALA A 152 -8.52 11.07 14.89
N LEU A 153 -9.18 10.73 13.78
CA LEU A 153 -9.24 11.57 12.59
C LEU A 153 -9.90 12.93 12.87
N SER A 154 -11.01 12.93 13.62
CA SER A 154 -11.72 14.17 13.96
C SER A 154 -10.85 15.09 14.82
N SER A 155 -10.17 14.53 15.82
CA SER A 155 -9.29 15.31 16.71
C SER A 155 -8.03 15.79 15.97
N ASN A 156 -7.47 14.97 15.08
CA ASN A 156 -6.34 15.37 14.24
C ASN A 156 -6.72 16.55 13.33
N LEU A 157 -7.90 16.51 12.71
CA LEU A 157 -8.38 17.58 11.84
C LEU A 157 -8.55 18.91 12.58
N GLU A 158 -9.08 18.92 13.81
CA GLU A 158 -9.18 20.14 14.63
C GLU A 158 -7.80 20.76 14.91
N VAL A 159 -6.81 19.93 15.27
CA VAL A 159 -5.43 20.37 15.49
C VAL A 159 -4.82 20.93 14.19
N VAL A 160 -5.03 20.24 13.07
CA VAL A 160 -4.56 20.68 11.74
C VAL A 160 -5.18 22.03 11.36
N ASP A 161 -6.49 22.21 11.56
CA ASP A 161 -7.18 23.46 11.26
C ASP A 161 -6.69 24.61 12.15
N GLY A 162 -6.36 24.34 13.41
CA GLY A 162 -5.69 25.30 14.30
C GLY A 162 -4.29 25.71 13.78
N ILE A 163 -3.47 24.73 13.40
CA ILE A 163 -2.13 24.97 12.85
C ILE A 163 -2.19 25.76 11.54
N LEU A 164 -3.18 25.47 10.69
CA LEU A 164 -3.40 26.18 9.43
C LEU A 164 -3.88 27.64 9.61
N ARG A 165 -4.06 28.13 10.84
CA ARG A 165 -4.20 29.58 11.10
C ARG A 165 -2.85 30.30 11.14
N THR A 166 -1.75 29.56 11.36
CA THR A 166 -0.40 30.14 11.39
C THR A 166 0.10 30.44 9.97
N PRO A 167 0.83 31.55 9.73
CA PRO A 167 1.25 31.93 8.37
C PRO A 167 2.26 30.94 7.76
N ARG A 168 2.98 30.17 8.58
CA ARG A 168 4.03 29.24 8.18
C ARG A 168 3.98 27.98 9.04
N VAL A 169 4.13 26.81 8.41
CA VAL A 169 4.24 25.52 9.11
C VAL A 169 5.64 24.96 8.93
N PRO A 170 6.49 24.95 9.97
CA PRO A 170 7.82 24.35 9.87
C PRO A 170 7.74 22.82 9.77
N PHE A 171 8.76 22.19 9.18
CA PHE A 171 8.81 20.73 9.00
C PHE A 171 8.57 19.95 10.30
N ARG A 172 9.16 20.38 11.42
CA ARG A 172 9.00 19.68 12.71
C ARG A 172 7.54 19.60 13.15
N LEU A 173 6.79 20.69 12.97
CA LEU A 173 5.37 20.72 13.29
C LEU A 173 4.55 19.87 12.32
N PHE A 174 4.84 20.00 11.02
CA PHE A 174 4.22 19.15 9.99
C PHE A 174 4.42 17.66 10.29
N TYR A 175 5.67 17.25 10.52
CA TYR A 175 6.00 15.87 10.82
C TYR A 175 5.36 15.38 12.13
N ALA A 176 5.37 16.19 13.19
CA ALA A 176 4.77 15.81 14.48
C ALA A 176 3.27 15.52 14.38
N VAL A 177 2.52 16.33 13.61
CA VAL A 177 1.07 16.14 13.40
C VAL A 177 0.76 14.88 12.59
N LEU A 178 1.58 14.57 11.58
CA LEU A 178 1.40 13.34 10.81
C LEU A 178 1.84 12.12 11.63
N ALA A 179 2.88 12.25 12.45
CA ALA A 179 3.38 11.18 13.31
C ALA A 179 2.40 10.84 14.45
N THR A 180 1.62 11.80 14.96
CA THR A 180 0.53 11.49 15.92
C THR A 180 -0.55 10.65 15.23
N MET A 181 -1.02 11.07 14.06
CA MET A 181 -2.01 10.29 13.31
C MET A 181 -1.48 8.91 12.90
N GLN A 182 -0.21 8.82 12.48
CA GLN A 182 0.44 7.56 12.17
C GLN A 182 0.43 6.61 13.38
N ARG A 183 0.64 7.11 14.61
CA ARG A 183 0.56 6.29 15.82
C ARG A 183 -0.87 5.79 16.07
N GLU A 184 -1.87 6.64 15.88
CA GLU A 184 -3.28 6.23 15.99
C GLU A 184 -3.64 5.15 14.97
N VAL A 185 -3.16 5.26 13.72
CA VAL A 185 -3.32 4.21 12.71
C VAL A 185 -2.57 2.93 13.09
N GLY A 186 -1.34 3.07 13.61
CA GLY A 186 -0.52 1.93 14.04
C GLY A 186 -1.10 1.17 15.22
N ASN A 187 -1.81 1.86 16.11
CA ASN A 187 -2.50 1.29 17.27
C ASN A 187 -3.92 0.81 16.95
N ASN A 188 -4.38 0.97 15.71
CA ASN A 188 -5.68 0.46 15.30
C ASN A 188 -5.61 -1.06 15.08
N ALA A 189 -6.43 -1.81 15.80
CA ALA A 189 -6.35 -3.27 15.84
C ALA A 189 -6.76 -3.95 14.52
N TYR A 190 -7.58 -3.31 13.67
CA TYR A 190 -8.12 -3.91 12.45
C TYR A 190 -7.74 -3.15 11.16
N PHE A 191 -7.47 -1.85 11.23
CA PHE A 191 -7.20 -0.97 10.08
C PHE A 191 -5.82 -0.32 10.16
N ASN A 192 -4.77 -1.15 10.06
CA ASN A 192 -3.38 -0.72 10.06
C ASN A 192 -2.67 -1.09 8.74
N PRO A 193 -2.64 -0.19 7.74
CA PRO A 193 -1.97 -0.44 6.46
C PRO A 193 -0.52 0.10 6.41
N LEU A 194 0.12 0.35 7.56
CA LEU A 194 1.42 1.04 7.60
C LEU A 194 2.60 0.17 7.14
N THR A 195 2.47 -1.16 7.15
CA THR A 195 3.54 -2.05 6.68
C THR A 195 3.65 -1.98 5.16
N ALA A 196 4.86 -1.69 4.68
CA ALA A 196 5.15 -1.74 3.26
C ALA A 196 5.05 -3.20 2.73
N LEU A 197 4.51 -3.36 1.52
CA LEU A 197 4.38 -4.66 0.84
C LEU A 197 3.59 -5.72 1.66
N GLU A 198 2.66 -5.26 2.50
CA GLU A 198 1.65 -6.10 3.17
C GLU A 198 0.36 -6.07 2.37
N PHE A 199 -0.25 -7.22 2.09
CA PHE A 199 -1.40 -7.37 1.19
C PHE A 199 -2.71 -7.71 1.91
N ARG A 200 -3.83 -7.32 1.30
CA ARG A 200 -5.18 -7.51 1.83
C ARG A 200 -5.98 -8.40 0.87
N PRO A 201 -6.50 -9.56 1.33
CA PRO A 201 -7.19 -10.51 0.46
C PRO A 201 -8.45 -9.92 -0.18
N GLU A 202 -9.12 -8.97 0.50
CA GLU A 202 -10.36 -8.35 0.03
C GLU A 202 -10.19 -7.66 -1.31
N PHE A 203 -8.97 -7.19 -1.62
CA PHE A 203 -8.81 -6.30 -2.75
C PHE A 203 -7.44 -6.30 -3.45
N ASP A 204 -6.46 -7.06 -2.95
CA ASP A 204 -5.19 -7.31 -3.64
C ASP A 204 -5.11 -8.69 -4.30
N ARG A 205 -6.08 -9.58 -4.02
CA ARG A 205 -6.14 -10.91 -4.65
C ARG A 205 -6.17 -10.79 -6.18
N ILE A 206 -5.23 -11.47 -6.82
CA ILE A 206 -5.14 -11.53 -8.28
C ILE A 206 -6.30 -12.38 -8.79
N ARG A 207 -7.07 -11.82 -9.74
CA ARG A 207 -8.23 -12.51 -10.35
C ARG A 207 -7.89 -13.27 -11.63
N SER A 208 -6.77 -12.96 -12.28
CA SER A 208 -6.34 -13.64 -13.51
C SER A 208 -5.83 -15.04 -13.21
N GLY A 209 -6.53 -16.07 -13.71
CA GLY A 209 -6.13 -17.48 -13.57
C GLY A 209 -4.76 -17.75 -14.19
N GLN A 210 -4.49 -17.20 -15.38
CA GLN A 210 -3.20 -17.34 -16.07
C GLN A 210 -2.03 -16.84 -15.21
N VAL A 211 -2.20 -15.71 -14.52
CA VAL A 211 -1.17 -15.17 -13.62
C VAL A 211 -1.01 -16.05 -12.38
N LEU A 212 -2.09 -16.59 -11.82
CA LEU A 212 -2.01 -17.49 -10.67
C LEU A 212 -1.30 -18.80 -11.03
N ASP A 213 -1.56 -19.36 -12.21
CA ASP A 213 -0.90 -20.57 -12.68
C ASP A 213 0.59 -20.33 -12.96
N LEU A 214 0.94 -19.14 -13.46
CA LEU A 214 2.33 -18.69 -13.58
C LEU A 214 3.04 -18.64 -12.24
N ILE A 215 2.41 -18.03 -11.23
CA ILE A 215 2.96 -17.92 -9.88
C ILE A 215 3.18 -19.32 -9.27
N ARG A 216 2.20 -20.21 -9.41
CA ARG A 216 2.28 -21.61 -8.93
C ARG A 216 3.37 -22.42 -9.64
N GLY A 217 3.66 -22.10 -10.90
CA GLY A 217 4.69 -22.79 -11.69
C GLY A 217 6.14 -22.41 -11.34
N VAL A 218 6.36 -21.45 -10.42
CA VAL A 218 7.70 -20.99 -10.03
C VAL A 218 8.37 -22.00 -9.08
N PRO A 219 9.60 -22.47 -9.37
CA PRO A 219 10.27 -23.47 -8.54
C PRO A 219 10.93 -22.80 -7.34
N GLY A 220 10.87 -23.46 -6.18
CA GLY A 220 11.52 -23.01 -4.96
C GLY A 220 10.74 -21.91 -4.23
N VAL A 221 10.67 -22.04 -2.91
CA VAL A 221 9.86 -21.17 -2.03
C VAL A 221 10.23 -19.69 -2.16
N GLN A 222 11.54 -19.38 -2.23
CA GLN A 222 11.99 -17.99 -2.28
C GLN A 222 11.68 -17.32 -3.63
N ALA A 223 11.88 -18.04 -4.74
CA ALA A 223 11.55 -17.53 -6.06
C ALA A 223 10.04 -17.33 -6.20
N HIS A 224 9.25 -18.31 -5.76
CA HIS A 224 7.80 -18.20 -5.73
C HIS A 224 7.36 -16.97 -4.92
N ARG A 225 7.85 -16.81 -3.67
CA ARG A 225 7.53 -15.64 -2.84
C ARG A 225 7.90 -14.32 -3.51
N LEU A 226 9.08 -14.22 -4.14
CA LEU A 226 9.52 -12.99 -4.82
C LEU A 226 8.64 -12.64 -6.02
N VAL A 227 8.28 -13.64 -6.83
CA VAL A 227 7.40 -13.47 -8.00
C VAL A 227 5.99 -13.07 -7.55
N ALA A 228 5.41 -13.78 -6.59
CA ALA A 228 4.08 -13.49 -6.05
C ALA A 228 4.01 -12.06 -5.46
N LEU A 229 4.99 -11.68 -4.64
CA LEU A 229 5.11 -10.34 -4.07
C LEU A 229 5.20 -9.27 -5.17
N THR A 230 5.95 -9.54 -6.24
CA THR A 230 6.11 -8.60 -7.35
C THR A 230 4.81 -8.40 -8.11
N PHE A 231 4.10 -9.48 -8.47
CA PHE A 231 2.78 -9.35 -9.11
C PHE A 231 1.79 -8.60 -8.21
N LEU A 232 1.64 -9.00 -6.95
CA LEU A 232 0.74 -8.34 -6.00
C LEU A 232 1.02 -6.83 -5.89
N ALA A 233 2.30 -6.45 -5.80
CA ALA A 233 2.71 -5.05 -5.75
C ALA A 233 2.39 -4.30 -7.06
N LEU A 234 2.64 -4.89 -8.22
CA LEU A 234 2.34 -4.26 -9.52
C LEU A 234 0.82 -4.09 -9.74
N PHE A 235 0.01 -5.11 -9.43
CA PHE A 235 -1.46 -5.02 -9.51
C PHE A 235 -2.03 -3.97 -8.56
N ARG A 236 -1.49 -3.89 -7.34
CA ARG A 236 -1.85 -2.83 -6.39
C ARG A 236 -1.48 -1.44 -6.92
N MET A 237 -0.31 -1.26 -7.53
CA MET A 237 0.06 0.02 -8.15
C MET A 237 -0.88 0.39 -9.31
N LEU A 238 -1.29 -0.57 -10.14
CA LEU A 238 -2.34 -0.34 -11.15
C LEU A 238 -3.65 0.10 -10.50
N ARG A 239 -3.96 -0.42 -9.32
CA ARG A 239 -5.15 -0.03 -8.55
C ARG A 239 -5.03 1.38 -7.94
N TYR A 240 -3.83 1.82 -7.55
CA TYR A 240 -3.56 3.23 -7.23
C TYR A 240 -3.82 4.14 -8.43
N LEU A 241 -3.38 3.75 -9.63
CA LEU A 241 -3.64 4.53 -10.85
C LEU A 241 -5.13 4.60 -11.20
N ARG A 242 -5.89 3.53 -10.97
CA ARG A 242 -7.35 3.53 -11.11
C ARG A 242 -8.00 4.50 -10.12
N LEU A 243 -7.57 4.49 -8.86
CA LEU A 243 -8.04 5.44 -7.85
C LEU A 243 -7.71 6.90 -8.25
N LEU A 244 -6.49 7.17 -8.72
CA LEU A 244 -6.10 8.48 -9.22
C LEU A 244 -6.92 8.92 -10.45
N THR A 245 -7.29 7.99 -11.33
CA THR A 245 -8.18 8.28 -12.47
C THR A 245 -9.53 8.80 -11.99
N ARG A 246 -10.11 8.16 -10.97
CA ARG A 246 -11.39 8.59 -10.36
C ARG A 246 -11.25 9.94 -9.66
N ILE A 247 -10.17 10.16 -8.91
CA ILE A 247 -9.89 11.45 -8.27
C ILE A 247 -9.73 12.56 -9.31
N ALA A 248 -9.05 12.28 -10.43
CA ALA A 248 -8.87 13.23 -11.52
C ALA A 248 -10.18 13.59 -12.24
N ALA A 249 -11.15 12.68 -12.25
CA ALA A 249 -12.50 12.96 -12.74
C ALA A 249 -13.31 13.85 -11.77
N ASP A 250 -13.02 13.78 -10.46
CA ASP A 250 -13.62 14.64 -9.43
C ASP A 250 -13.02 16.07 -9.39
N LEU A 251 -11.81 16.29 -9.93
CA LEU A 251 -11.16 17.60 -9.96
C LEU A 251 -11.95 18.59 -10.84
N GLY A 252 -12.23 19.79 -10.32
CA GLY A 252 -13.07 20.79 -10.99
C GLY A 252 -14.59 20.62 -10.75
N ALA A 253 -15.04 19.54 -10.12
CA ALA A 253 -16.39 19.49 -9.57
C ALA A 253 -16.50 20.44 -8.36
N LYS A 254 -17.73 20.80 -7.92
CA LYS A 254 -17.96 21.61 -6.69
C LYS A 254 -17.32 21.03 -5.41
N ARG A 255 -16.71 19.84 -5.47
CA ARG A 255 -15.97 19.15 -4.41
C ARG A 255 -14.54 19.73 -4.28
N ARG A 256 -14.40 20.85 -3.58
CA ARG A 256 -13.15 21.63 -3.33
C ARG A 256 -11.98 20.89 -2.61
N ARG A 257 -11.88 19.56 -2.64
CA ARG A 257 -10.94 18.77 -1.78
C ARG A 257 -10.26 17.59 -2.49
N ALA A 258 -10.40 17.48 -3.81
CA ALA A 258 -9.84 16.35 -4.55
C ALA A 258 -8.30 16.38 -4.66
N ALA A 259 -7.68 17.56 -4.62
CA ALA A 259 -6.23 17.71 -4.67
C ALA A 259 -5.50 16.98 -3.53
N GLY A 260 -5.96 17.16 -2.28
CA GLY A 260 -5.37 16.48 -1.12
C GLY A 260 -5.38 14.95 -1.27
N ARG A 261 -6.50 14.38 -1.72
CA ARG A 261 -6.62 12.94 -2.01
C ARG A 261 -5.56 12.48 -3.02
N ALA A 262 -5.39 13.22 -4.12
CA ALA A 262 -4.43 12.86 -5.16
C ALA A 262 -2.99 12.83 -4.63
N TYR A 263 -2.56 13.87 -3.91
CA TYR A 263 -1.20 13.95 -3.37
C TYR A 263 -0.92 12.86 -2.32
N LEU A 264 -1.91 12.53 -1.48
CA LEU A 264 -1.77 11.44 -0.53
C LEU A 264 -1.62 10.07 -1.24
N VAL A 265 -2.47 9.78 -2.23
CA VAL A 265 -2.39 8.53 -3.02
C VAL A 265 -1.05 8.43 -3.77
N LEU A 266 -0.59 9.53 -4.37
CA LEU A 266 0.71 9.61 -5.02
C LEU A 266 1.86 9.32 -4.04
N SER A 267 1.79 9.84 -2.82
CA SER A 267 2.83 9.57 -1.82
C SER A 267 2.95 8.08 -1.47
N VAL A 268 1.81 7.37 -1.41
CA VAL A 268 1.76 5.92 -1.18
C VAL A 268 2.30 5.17 -2.37
N LEU A 269 1.87 5.51 -3.59
CA LEU A 269 2.39 4.92 -4.84
C LEU A 269 3.91 5.00 -4.91
N ARG A 270 4.49 6.18 -4.64
CA ARG A 270 5.94 6.38 -4.64
C ARG A 270 6.65 5.59 -3.54
N SER A 271 6.06 5.54 -2.36
CA SER A 271 6.59 4.78 -1.23
C SER A 271 6.65 3.28 -1.55
N ASP A 272 5.57 2.71 -2.08
CA ASP A 272 5.50 1.28 -2.41
C ASP A 272 6.34 0.91 -3.62
N ALA A 273 6.39 1.76 -4.65
CA ALA A 273 7.28 1.55 -5.79
C ALA A 273 8.75 1.52 -5.36
N ARG A 274 9.14 2.41 -4.44
CA ARG A 274 10.48 2.42 -3.86
C ARG A 274 10.72 1.18 -2.99
N ALA A 275 9.78 0.83 -2.12
CA ALA A 275 9.91 -0.34 -1.25
C ALA A 275 10.10 -1.63 -2.08
N LEU A 276 9.30 -1.82 -3.13
CA LEU A 276 9.45 -2.96 -4.04
C LEU A 276 10.81 -2.93 -4.74
N SER A 277 11.17 -1.79 -5.35
CA SER A 277 12.41 -1.67 -6.12
C SER A 277 13.66 -1.89 -5.26
N ASP A 278 13.68 -1.32 -4.05
CA ASP A 278 14.79 -1.47 -3.11
C ASP A 278 14.84 -2.92 -2.58
N TYR A 279 13.70 -3.55 -2.27
CA TYR A 279 13.62 -4.94 -1.83
C TYR A 279 14.15 -5.92 -2.88
N LEU A 280 13.69 -5.81 -4.13
CA LEU A 280 14.13 -6.69 -5.21
C LEU A 280 15.64 -6.56 -5.46
N ARG A 281 16.16 -5.33 -5.54
CA ARG A 281 17.59 -5.09 -5.79
C ARG A 281 18.49 -5.57 -4.65
N GLN A 282 18.06 -5.45 -3.41
CA GLN A 282 18.91 -5.77 -2.25
C GLN A 282 18.79 -7.23 -1.80
N ARG A 283 17.63 -7.87 -2.04
CA ARG A 283 17.30 -9.17 -1.44
C ARG A 283 17.08 -10.29 -2.45
N ALA A 284 16.67 -10.01 -3.69
CA ALA A 284 16.34 -11.09 -4.63
C ALA A 284 17.55 -12.00 -4.91
N GLY A 285 18.72 -11.43 -5.22
CA GLY A 285 19.92 -12.21 -5.49
C GLY A 285 20.35 -13.11 -4.33
N SER A 286 20.38 -12.58 -3.10
CA SER A 286 20.81 -13.35 -1.92
C SER A 286 19.79 -14.42 -1.53
N LEU A 287 18.49 -14.13 -1.60
CA LEU A 287 17.43 -15.10 -1.29
C LEU A 287 17.39 -16.25 -2.31
N LEU A 288 17.56 -15.95 -3.59
CA LEU A 288 17.59 -16.96 -4.65
C LEU A 288 18.85 -17.84 -4.54
N ALA A 289 20.01 -17.24 -4.29
CA ALA A 289 21.26 -17.98 -4.10
C ALA A 289 21.18 -18.89 -2.86
N ALA A 290 20.71 -18.39 -1.71
CA ALA A 290 20.56 -19.18 -0.51
C ALA A 290 19.51 -20.29 -0.66
N SER A 291 18.45 -20.08 -1.44
CA SER A 291 17.50 -21.15 -1.77
C SER A 291 18.17 -22.24 -2.59
N PHE A 292 18.87 -21.85 -3.66
CA PHE A 292 19.55 -22.80 -4.53
C PHE A 292 20.66 -23.58 -3.80
N GLU A 293 21.41 -22.92 -2.92
CA GLU A 293 22.44 -23.56 -2.10
C GLU A 293 21.84 -24.64 -1.20
N ARG A 294 20.69 -24.36 -0.55
CA ARG A 294 19.99 -25.38 0.26
C ARG A 294 19.53 -26.56 -0.60
N ASP A 295 18.96 -26.28 -1.77
CA ASP A 295 18.49 -27.33 -2.67
C ASP A 295 19.67 -28.19 -3.18
N LEU A 296 20.80 -27.56 -3.49
CA LEU A 296 22.04 -28.25 -3.90
C LEU A 296 22.63 -29.12 -2.79
N LEU A 297 22.68 -28.58 -1.56
CA LEU A 297 23.23 -29.30 -0.40
C LEU A 297 22.32 -30.44 0.08
N ALA A 298 21.05 -30.44 -0.32
CA ALA A 298 20.13 -31.55 -0.06
C ALA A 298 20.37 -32.76 -0.98
N VAL A 299 21.10 -32.60 -2.09
CA VAL A 299 21.41 -33.70 -3.03
C VAL A 299 22.56 -34.56 -2.48
N PRO A 300 22.38 -35.89 -2.31
CA PRO A 300 23.46 -36.78 -1.89
C PRO A 300 24.66 -36.71 -2.85
N ALA A 301 25.88 -36.71 -2.31
CA ALA A 301 27.11 -36.58 -3.13
C ALA A 301 27.23 -37.62 -4.25
N THR A 302 26.70 -38.84 -4.04
CA THR A 302 26.65 -39.92 -5.03
C THR A 302 25.74 -39.61 -6.21
N GLU A 303 24.70 -38.83 -6.00
CA GLU A 303 23.68 -38.49 -7.00
C GLU A 303 23.96 -37.17 -7.72
N VAL A 304 24.90 -36.34 -7.23
CA VAL A 304 25.21 -35.02 -7.80
C VAL A 304 25.54 -35.12 -9.29
N ARG A 305 26.27 -36.15 -9.73
CA ARG A 305 26.61 -36.32 -11.15
C ARG A 305 25.38 -36.63 -12.00
N GLU A 306 24.46 -37.44 -11.48
CA GLU A 306 23.23 -37.83 -12.16
C GLU A 306 22.24 -36.67 -12.22
N GLN A 307 22.16 -35.88 -11.14
CA GLN A 307 21.27 -34.71 -11.04
C GLN A 307 21.88 -33.41 -11.58
N ALA A 308 23.14 -33.43 -12.05
CA ALA A 308 23.89 -32.24 -12.44
C ALA A 308 23.15 -31.38 -13.48
N GLU A 309 22.56 -32.02 -14.49
CA GLU A 309 21.84 -31.30 -15.54
C GLU A 309 20.58 -30.61 -15.02
N GLN A 310 19.82 -31.29 -14.16
CA GLN A 310 18.61 -30.72 -13.54
C GLN A 310 18.97 -29.53 -12.63
N LEU A 311 20.04 -29.66 -11.85
CA LEU A 311 20.56 -28.58 -11.00
C LEU A 311 21.01 -27.37 -11.83
N ARG A 312 21.65 -27.58 -12.99
CA ARG A 312 22.02 -26.50 -13.91
C ARG A 312 20.79 -25.80 -14.48
N ILE A 313 19.79 -26.55 -14.94
CA ILE A 313 18.53 -26.00 -15.45
C ILE A 313 17.84 -25.14 -14.38
N ALA A 314 17.76 -25.65 -13.13
CA ALA A 314 17.20 -24.91 -12.01
C ALA A 314 17.99 -23.60 -11.75
N ALA A 315 19.32 -23.66 -11.71
CA ALA A 315 20.17 -22.48 -11.53
C ALA A 315 19.94 -21.43 -12.62
N TYR A 316 19.92 -21.83 -13.89
CA TYR A 316 19.66 -20.92 -15.01
C TYR A 316 18.28 -20.27 -14.92
N ARG A 317 17.25 -21.03 -14.50
CA ARG A 317 15.91 -20.49 -14.29
C ARG A 317 15.88 -19.43 -13.17
N LEU A 318 16.57 -19.68 -12.06
CA LEU A 318 16.69 -18.70 -10.97
C LEU A 318 17.46 -17.43 -11.39
N ILE A 319 18.50 -17.58 -12.21
CA ILE A 319 19.23 -16.44 -12.81
C ILE A 319 18.30 -15.62 -13.73
N GLY A 320 17.47 -16.29 -14.53
CA GLY A 320 16.45 -15.64 -15.37
C GLY A 320 15.45 -14.84 -14.55
N ILE A 321 14.89 -15.44 -13.49
CA ILE A 321 13.98 -14.77 -12.55
C ILE A 321 14.66 -13.57 -11.90
N LYS A 322 15.88 -13.74 -11.37
CA LYS A 322 16.65 -12.64 -10.76
C LYS A 322 16.79 -11.47 -11.72
N SER A 323 17.23 -11.74 -12.95
CA SER A 323 17.46 -10.71 -13.97
C SER A 323 16.17 -9.98 -14.32
N ALA A 324 15.04 -10.70 -14.40
CA ALA A 324 13.73 -10.10 -14.63
C ALA A 324 13.30 -9.18 -13.48
N LEU A 325 13.44 -9.64 -12.23
CA LEU A 325 13.11 -8.84 -11.04
C LEU A 325 13.98 -7.57 -10.92
N GLU A 326 15.28 -7.66 -11.21
CA GLU A 326 16.19 -6.51 -11.23
C GLU A 326 15.83 -5.52 -12.34
N GLY A 327 15.48 -6.02 -13.54
CA GLY A 327 15.00 -5.21 -14.65
C GLY A 327 13.72 -4.45 -14.32
N ILE A 328 12.74 -5.11 -13.70
CA ILE A 328 11.49 -4.50 -13.23
C ILE A 328 11.79 -3.43 -12.17
N ALA A 329 12.65 -3.70 -11.19
CA ALA A 329 13.02 -2.74 -10.17
C ALA A 329 13.70 -1.49 -10.76
N GLY A 330 14.56 -1.66 -11.76
CA GLY A 330 15.19 -0.56 -12.48
C GLY A 330 14.19 0.29 -13.25
N SER A 331 13.34 -0.34 -14.06
CA SER A 331 12.31 0.33 -14.86
C SER A 331 11.29 1.07 -13.99
N LEU A 332 10.75 0.40 -12.97
CA LEU A 332 9.76 1.00 -12.05
C LEU A 332 10.30 2.26 -11.37
N ARG A 333 11.54 2.21 -10.89
CA ARG A 333 12.19 3.35 -10.25
C ARG A 333 12.38 4.52 -11.21
N LEU A 334 12.74 4.25 -12.47
CA LEU A 334 12.91 5.27 -13.49
C LEU A 334 11.58 5.94 -13.83
N GLU A 335 10.55 5.15 -14.13
CA GLU A 335 9.25 5.67 -14.56
C GLU A 335 8.53 6.42 -13.44
N VAL A 336 8.54 5.90 -12.22
CA VAL A 336 7.97 6.62 -11.06
C VAL A 336 8.75 7.91 -10.78
N ARG A 337 10.08 7.89 -10.91
CA ARG A 337 10.87 9.12 -10.77
C ARG A 337 10.47 10.15 -11.83
N ARG A 338 10.36 9.73 -13.10
CA ARG A 338 9.99 10.61 -14.22
C ARG A 338 8.62 11.25 -13.97
N ALA A 339 7.61 10.43 -13.67
CA ALA A 339 6.25 10.90 -13.42
C ALA A 339 6.19 11.91 -12.27
N PHE A 340 6.90 11.65 -11.17
CA PHE A 340 6.87 12.54 -10.00
C PHE A 340 7.70 13.81 -10.17
N GLN A 341 8.78 13.79 -10.95
CA GLN A 341 9.65 14.95 -11.13
C GLN A 341 9.19 15.88 -12.26
N HIS A 342 8.49 15.34 -13.26
CA HIS A 342 8.18 16.06 -14.49
C HIS A 342 6.69 16.19 -14.79
N ASP A 343 5.88 15.16 -14.49
CA ASP A 343 4.47 15.16 -14.92
C ASP A 343 3.57 15.78 -13.84
N VAL A 344 3.83 15.47 -12.56
CA VAL A 344 2.97 15.93 -11.46
C VAL A 344 3.53 17.21 -10.81
N PRO A 345 2.71 18.28 -10.70
CA PRO A 345 3.13 19.53 -10.07
C PRO A 345 3.49 19.35 -8.58
N ALA A 346 4.39 20.20 -8.09
CA ALA A 346 4.89 20.10 -6.72
C ALA A 346 3.79 20.41 -5.68
N ALA A 347 3.84 19.73 -4.53
CA ALA A 347 2.84 19.92 -3.47
C ALA A 347 2.85 21.33 -2.86
N ASP A 348 3.98 22.03 -2.94
CA ASP A 348 4.20 23.38 -2.45
C ASP A 348 3.76 24.48 -3.43
N SER A 349 3.42 24.15 -4.68
CA SER A 349 3.00 25.15 -5.67
C SER A 349 1.50 25.41 -5.73
N LEU A 350 0.67 24.67 -4.99
CA LEU A 350 -0.82 24.70 -5.04
C LEU A 350 -1.35 24.95 -6.46
N PRO A 351 -1.10 24.01 -7.40
CA PRO A 351 -1.53 24.16 -8.78
C PRO A 351 -3.05 24.31 -8.87
N SER A 352 -3.55 24.88 -9.99
CA SER A 352 -4.98 24.87 -10.26
C SER A 352 -5.50 23.43 -10.42
N ASP A 353 -6.79 23.22 -10.17
CA ASP A 353 -7.43 21.90 -10.37
C ASP A 353 -7.22 21.37 -11.80
N ALA A 354 -7.21 22.26 -12.79
CA ALA A 354 -6.98 21.92 -14.19
C ALA A 354 -5.54 21.45 -14.46
N ASP A 355 -4.55 22.16 -13.91
CA ASP A 355 -3.13 21.80 -14.04
C ASP A 355 -2.84 20.49 -13.33
N LEU A 356 -3.38 20.32 -12.11
CA LEU A 356 -3.23 19.09 -11.35
C LEU A 356 -3.89 17.90 -12.06
N ARG A 357 -5.10 18.10 -12.60
CA ARG A 357 -5.79 17.06 -13.38
C ARG A 357 -4.96 16.65 -14.59
N THR A 358 -4.42 17.61 -15.33
CA THR A 358 -3.57 17.35 -16.49
C THR A 358 -2.31 16.56 -16.09
N GLY A 359 -1.61 17.00 -15.05
CA GLY A 359 -0.41 16.32 -14.56
C GLY A 359 -0.69 14.89 -14.06
N ILE A 360 -1.81 14.66 -13.36
CA ILE A 360 -2.21 13.32 -12.92
C ILE A 360 -2.53 12.42 -14.13
N LEU A 361 -3.29 12.91 -15.10
CA LEU A 361 -3.65 12.14 -16.29
C LEU A 361 -2.40 11.79 -17.11
N GLN A 362 -1.45 12.72 -17.25
CA GLN A 362 -0.17 12.47 -17.90
C GLN A 362 0.66 11.40 -17.17
N ALA A 363 0.77 11.51 -15.84
CA ALA A 363 1.45 10.52 -15.01
C ALA A 363 0.80 9.12 -15.14
N ILE A 364 -0.53 9.04 -15.18
CA ILE A 364 -1.26 7.78 -15.39
C ILE A 364 -0.97 7.22 -16.79
N ALA A 365 -0.98 8.06 -17.82
CA ALA A 365 -0.71 7.65 -19.21
C ALA A 365 0.69 7.08 -19.37
N ASN A 366 1.67 7.55 -18.60
CA ASN A 366 3.04 7.05 -18.61
C ASN A 366 3.22 5.80 -17.72
N LEU A 367 2.71 5.82 -16.49
CA LEU A 367 2.93 4.75 -15.52
C LEU A 367 2.13 3.48 -15.81
N ARG A 368 0.91 3.59 -16.35
CA ARG A 368 0.06 2.42 -16.59
C ARG A 368 0.67 1.45 -17.61
N PRO A 369 1.14 1.90 -18.80
CA PRO A 369 1.85 1.02 -19.72
C PRO A 369 3.11 0.41 -19.11
N ALA A 370 3.90 1.19 -18.36
CA ALA A 370 5.11 0.69 -17.71
C ALA A 370 4.82 -0.47 -16.73
N LEU A 371 3.78 -0.32 -15.89
CA LEU A 371 3.37 -1.37 -14.96
C LEU A 371 2.82 -2.60 -15.67
N ARG A 372 2.03 -2.43 -16.74
CA ARG A 372 1.54 -3.54 -17.56
C ARG A 372 2.70 -4.28 -18.24
N ASN A 373 3.64 -3.55 -18.84
CA ASN A 373 4.82 -4.13 -19.45
C ASN A 373 5.67 -4.90 -18.44
N ALA A 374 5.79 -4.42 -17.19
CA ALA A 374 6.48 -5.15 -16.13
C ALA A 374 5.79 -6.49 -15.81
N ILE A 375 4.45 -6.52 -15.77
CA ILE A 375 3.66 -7.75 -15.58
C ILE A 375 3.88 -8.73 -16.73
N LEU A 376 3.78 -8.25 -17.98
CA LEU A 376 3.97 -9.06 -19.19
C LEU A 376 5.41 -9.59 -19.28
N PHE A 377 6.39 -8.74 -19.00
CA PHE A 377 7.81 -9.10 -18.99
C PHE A 377 8.11 -10.16 -17.92
N LEU A 378 7.53 -10.04 -16.73
CA LEU A 378 7.66 -11.07 -15.70
C LEU A 378 7.03 -12.39 -16.15
N GLY A 379 5.83 -12.36 -16.76
CA GLY A 379 5.20 -13.56 -17.33
C GLY A 379 6.08 -14.24 -18.38
N LYS A 380 6.64 -13.45 -19.31
CA LYS A 380 7.56 -13.94 -20.34
C LYS A 380 8.82 -14.57 -19.75
N ALA A 381 9.41 -13.95 -18.72
CA ALA A 381 10.56 -14.50 -18.01
C ALA A 381 10.28 -15.82 -17.29
N LEU A 382 9.01 -16.08 -16.97
CA LEU A 382 8.54 -17.35 -16.38
C LEU A 382 8.16 -18.40 -17.44
N GLY A 383 8.25 -18.07 -18.73
CA GLY A 383 8.03 -18.99 -19.85
C GLY A 383 6.62 -18.96 -20.44
N VAL A 384 5.79 -17.96 -20.13
CA VAL A 384 4.45 -17.82 -20.71
C VAL A 384 4.27 -16.42 -21.32
N ALA A 385 3.70 -16.37 -22.52
CA ALA A 385 3.22 -15.13 -23.10
C ALA A 385 1.86 -14.79 -22.48
N LEU A 386 1.80 -13.72 -21.69
CA LEU A 386 0.54 -13.13 -21.25
C LEU A 386 0.01 -12.22 -22.38
N GLU A 387 -1.28 -12.31 -22.68
CA GLU A 387 -1.94 -11.41 -23.65
C GLU A 387 -2.21 -10.04 -23.01
N GLU A 388 -2.35 -8.99 -23.84
CA GLU A 388 -2.34 -7.57 -23.41
C GLU A 388 -3.64 -7.04 -22.77
N ASP A 389 -4.68 -7.87 -22.64
CA ASP A 389 -6.06 -7.42 -22.32
C ASP A 389 -6.26 -6.77 -20.94
#